data_AF-A0AAD9FF38-F1
#
_entry.id   AF-A0AAD9FF38-F1
#
_cell.length_a   1.000
_cell.length_b   1.000
_cell.length_c   1.000
_cell.angle_alpha   90.00
_cell.angle_beta   90.00
_cell.angle_gamma   90.00
#
_symmetry.space_group_name_H-M   'P 1'
#
loop_
_entity.id
_entity.type
_entity.pdbx_description
1 polymer ?
#
loop_
_entity_poly.entity_id
_entity_poly.type
_entity_poly.pdbx_seq_one_letter_code
_entity_poly.pdbx_strand_id
1 'polypeptide(L)'
;MQDCFENTDWGFFEHEDLEQDTSAVLGYIKHCTDSVTVDKRIRVHPNKKPWMTGELQRLVRERDIAFRTGERELYSTARADLKRGIKRAKTDYKGKIEDFFQAGTIVLDNPNAQYRIYFTSEKDGNQELP
;
A
#
# COMPACT_ATOMS: atom_id res chain seq x y z
N MET A 1 19.59 -13.47 -18.61
CA MET A 1 21.06 -13.31 -18.46
C MET A 1 21.79 -14.44 -19.16
N GLN A 2 21.42 -15.71 -18.94
CA GLN A 2 21.98 -16.85 -19.70
C GLN A 2 21.82 -16.69 -21.21
N ASP A 3 20.63 -16.31 -21.69
CA ASP A 3 20.38 -16.07 -23.12
C ASP A 3 21.29 -15.00 -23.75
N CYS A 4 21.77 -14.03 -22.97
CA CYS A 4 22.71 -13.03 -23.49
C CYS A 4 24.07 -13.66 -23.74
N PHE A 5 24.59 -14.45 -22.79
CA PHE A 5 25.91 -15.09 -22.90
C PHE A 5 25.96 -16.19 -23.96
N GLU A 6 24.86 -16.92 -24.15
CA GLU A 6 24.77 -18.00 -25.14
C GLU A 6 24.81 -17.50 -26.59
N ASN A 7 24.37 -16.27 -26.84
CA ASN A 7 24.29 -15.67 -28.18
C ASN A 7 25.38 -14.61 -28.43
N THR A 8 26.36 -14.47 -27.52
CA THR A 8 27.39 -13.44 -27.64
C THR A 8 28.57 -13.92 -28.45
N ASP A 9 28.94 -13.12 -29.46
CA ASP A 9 30.21 -13.26 -30.16
C ASP A 9 31.34 -12.66 -29.32
N TRP A 10 32.20 -13.52 -28.77
CA TRP A 10 33.29 -13.11 -27.88
C TRP A 10 34.44 -12.42 -28.61
N GLY A 11 34.56 -12.60 -29.94
CA GLY A 11 35.56 -11.91 -30.76
C GLY A 11 35.34 -10.40 -30.84
N PHE A 12 34.15 -9.92 -30.43
CA PHE A 12 33.85 -8.50 -30.30
C PHE A 12 34.71 -7.77 -29.25
N PHE A 13 35.24 -8.47 -28.24
CA PHE A 13 36.05 -7.87 -27.18
C PHE A 13 37.56 -7.88 -27.45
N GLU A 14 37.98 -8.31 -28.65
CA GLU A 14 39.39 -8.29 -29.02
C GLU A 14 39.72 -6.92 -29.65
N HIS A 15 40.01 -5.92 -28.82
CA HIS A 15 40.61 -4.66 -29.28
C HIS A 15 42.03 -4.48 -28.72
N GLU A 16 42.88 -3.79 -29.49
CA GLU A 16 44.23 -3.45 -29.05
C GLU A 16 44.22 -2.20 -28.14
N ASP A 17 43.16 -1.40 -28.22
CA ASP A 17 42.98 -0.18 -27.43
C ASP A 17 42.15 -0.44 -26.17
N LEU A 18 42.77 -0.21 -25.01
CA LEU A 18 42.18 -0.43 -23.69
C LEU A 18 40.88 0.36 -23.47
N GLU A 19 40.78 1.56 -24.05
CA GLU A 19 39.58 2.39 -23.92
C GLU A 19 38.40 1.80 -24.70
N GLN A 20 38.67 1.25 -25.88
CA GLN A 20 37.68 0.53 -26.69
C GLN A 20 37.25 -0.77 -26.02
N ASP A 21 38.18 -1.54 -25.48
CA ASP A 21 37.86 -2.75 -24.71
C ASP A 21 36.97 -2.45 -23.52
N THR A 22 37.34 -1.44 -22.73
CA THR A 22 36.59 -1.06 -21.54
C THR A 22 35.19 -0.56 -21.90
N SER A 23 35.08 0.22 -22.98
CA SER A 23 33.80 0.70 -23.50
C SER A 23 32.91 -0.43 -24.03
N ALA A 24 33.50 -1.40 -24.74
CA ALA A 24 32.79 -2.57 -25.25
C ALA A 24 32.23 -3.43 -24.12
N VAL A 25 33.03 -3.72 -23.09
CA VAL A 25 32.61 -4.48 -21.90
C VAL A 25 31.52 -3.75 -21.13
N LEU A 26 31.68 -2.45 -20.87
CA LEU A 26 30.66 -1.64 -20.17
C LEU A 26 29.35 -1.58 -20.96
N GLY A 27 29.43 -1.38 -22.27
CA GLY A 27 28.28 -1.35 -23.17
C GLY A 27 27.54 -2.69 -23.19
N TYR A 28 28.27 -3.80 -23.23
CA TYR A 28 27.69 -5.14 -23.22
C TYR A 28 27.02 -5.46 -21.87
N ILE A 29 27.64 -5.14 -20.74
CA ILE A 29 27.03 -5.32 -19.41
C ILE A 29 25.73 -4.52 -19.30
N LYS A 30 25.75 -3.27 -19.76
CA LYS A 30 24.56 -2.42 -19.79
C LYS A 30 23.47 -3.02 -20.67
N HIS A 31 23.82 -3.45 -21.89
CA HIS A 31 22.88 -4.10 -22.81
C HIS A 31 22.25 -5.37 -22.20
N CYS A 32 23.06 -6.24 -21.60
CA CYS A 32 22.56 -7.44 -20.93
C CYS A 32 21.62 -7.08 -19.79
N THR A 33 21.99 -6.09 -18.98
CA THR A 33 21.17 -5.59 -17.87
C THR A 33 19.84 -5.08 -18.41
N ASP A 34 19.86 -4.13 -19.35
CA ASP A 34 18.66 -3.51 -19.92
C ASP A 34 17.76 -4.53 -20.63
N SER A 35 18.35 -5.56 -21.27
CA SER A 35 17.60 -6.62 -21.95
C SER A 35 16.87 -7.57 -20.97
N VAL A 36 17.45 -7.82 -19.79
CA VAL A 36 16.84 -8.72 -18.78
C VAL A 36 16.01 -7.97 -17.75
N THR A 37 16.26 -6.69 -17.55
CA THR A 37 15.52 -5.85 -16.60
C THR A 37 14.37 -5.17 -17.32
N VAL A 38 13.15 -5.53 -16.94
CA VAL A 38 11.97 -4.84 -17.44
C VAL A 38 11.66 -3.65 -16.53
N ASP A 39 11.68 -2.44 -17.08
CA ASP A 39 11.25 -1.25 -16.36
C ASP A 39 9.75 -1.33 -16.04
N LYS A 40 9.44 -1.45 -14.75
CA LYS A 40 8.07 -1.54 -14.26
C LYS A 40 7.76 -0.33 -13.39
N ARG A 41 6.85 0.51 -13.87
CA ARG A 41 6.35 1.66 -13.10
C ARG A 41 5.28 1.19 -12.12
N ILE A 42 5.66 1.07 -10.84
CA ILE A 42 4.73 0.68 -9.76
C ILE A 42 4.03 1.94 -9.24
N ARG A 43 2.70 1.99 -9.34
CA ARG A 43 1.89 3.06 -8.74
C ARG A 43 1.43 2.64 -7.35
N VAL A 44 2.11 3.15 -6.33
CA VAL A 44 1.73 2.91 -4.92
C VAL A 44 0.65 3.90 -4.54
N HIS A 45 -0.58 3.41 -4.38
CA HIS A 45 -1.67 4.19 -3.80
C HIS A 45 -1.63 4.06 -2.28
N PRO A 46 -1.86 5.13 -1.51
CA PRO A 46 -2.04 5.01 -0.07
C PRO A 46 -3.18 4.01 0.20
N ASN A 47 -2.89 2.87 0.83
CA ASN A 47 -3.92 1.93 1.30
C ASN A 47 -4.64 2.47 2.55
N LYS A 48 -4.88 3.79 2.57
CA LYS A 48 -5.67 4.45 3.60
C LYS A 48 -7.10 4.38 3.16
N LYS A 49 -7.96 3.85 4.02
CA LYS A 49 -9.39 3.83 3.75
C LYS A 49 -9.86 5.29 3.58
N PRO A 50 -10.69 5.62 2.57
CA PRO A 50 -11.11 7.00 2.32
C PRO A 50 -11.85 7.68 3.48
N TRP A 51 -12.51 6.89 4.33
CA TRP A 51 -13.16 7.35 5.56
C TRP A 51 -12.20 7.51 6.75
N MET A 52 -10.91 7.20 6.60
CA MET A 52 -9.92 7.30 7.68
C MET A 52 -9.45 8.74 7.86
N THR A 53 -10.10 9.47 8.78
CA THR A 53 -9.78 10.87 9.10
C THR A 53 -8.68 11.01 10.16
N GLY A 54 -8.10 12.21 10.29
CA GLY A 54 -7.11 12.51 11.34
C GLY A 54 -7.68 12.33 12.77
N GLU A 55 -8.99 12.58 12.92
CA GLU A 55 -9.70 12.36 14.18
C GLU A 55 -9.79 10.87 14.53
N LEU A 56 -10.09 10.01 13.56
CA LEU A 56 -10.05 8.56 13.77
C LEU A 56 -8.64 8.08 14.14
N GLN A 57 -7.60 8.67 13.55
CA GLN A 57 -6.22 8.35 13.91
C GLN A 57 -5.87 8.81 15.32
N ARG A 58 -6.46 9.91 15.81
CA ARG A 58 -6.35 10.33 17.21
C ARG A 58 -7.00 9.30 18.14
N LEU A 59 -8.23 8.87 17.85
CA LEU A 59 -8.94 7.87 18.63
C LEU A 59 -8.21 6.51 18.68
N VAL A 60 -7.60 6.08 17.57
CA VAL A 60 -6.75 4.87 17.56
C VAL A 60 -5.56 5.03 18.49
N ARG A 61 -4.86 6.18 18.43
CA ARG A 61 -3.71 6.46 19.30
C ARG A 61 -4.11 6.51 20.78
N GLU A 62 -5.24 7.13 21.12
CA GLU A 62 -5.72 7.23 22.50
C GLU A 62 -6.07 5.86 23.08
N ARG A 63 -6.74 5.01 22.30
CA ARG A 63 -6.97 3.62 22.67
C ARG A 63 -5.65 2.87 22.89
N ASP A 64 -4.67 3.04 22.00
CA ASP A 64 -3.37 2.35 22.12
C ASP A 64 -2.58 2.80 23.34
N ILE A 65 -2.65 4.08 23.69
CA ILE A 65 -2.06 4.62 24.91
C ILE A 65 -2.76 4.05 26.15
N ALA A 66 -4.10 4.04 26.17
CA ALA A 66 -4.87 3.47 27.27
C ALA A 66 -4.61 1.96 27.45
N PHE A 67 -4.44 1.23 26.34
CA PHE A 67 -4.05 -0.18 26.37
C PHE A 67 -2.66 -0.38 26.99
N ARG A 68 -1.67 0.40 26.56
CA ARG A 68 -0.28 0.29 27.06
C ARG A 68 -0.12 0.69 28.53
N THR A 69 -0.98 1.58 29.02
CA THR A 69 -0.96 2.05 30.41
C THR A 69 -1.68 1.10 31.37
N GLY A 70 -2.48 0.15 30.87
CA GLY A 70 -3.19 -0.83 31.70
C GLY A 70 -4.47 -0.30 32.34
N GLU A 71 -4.85 0.94 32.07
CA GLU A 71 -6.03 1.61 32.64
C GLU A 71 -7.32 1.12 31.97
N ARG A 72 -8.00 0.15 32.60
CA ARG A 72 -9.15 -0.57 32.02
C ARG A 72 -10.34 0.33 31.68
N GLU A 73 -10.67 1.28 32.54
CA GLU A 73 -11.80 2.20 32.33
C GLU A 73 -11.53 3.20 31.20
N LEU A 74 -10.31 3.73 31.14
CA LEU A 74 -9.86 4.59 30.05
C LEU A 74 -9.85 3.84 28.73
N TYR A 75 -9.36 2.59 28.73
CA TYR A 75 -9.37 1.74 27.54
C TYR A 75 -10.80 1.43 27.07
N SER A 76 -11.72 1.13 27.98
CA SER A 76 -13.13 0.86 27.68
C SER A 76 -13.78 2.06 26.99
N THR A 77 -13.60 3.26 27.57
CA THR A 77 -14.10 4.52 27.01
C THR A 77 -13.49 4.80 25.64
N ALA A 78 -12.16 4.77 25.52
CA ALA A 78 -11.45 5.03 24.27
C ALA A 78 -11.84 4.04 23.15
N ARG A 79 -12.06 2.77 23.50
CA ARG A 79 -12.55 1.74 22.58
C ARG A 79 -13.98 2.05 22.11
N ALA A 80 -14.86 2.46 23.02
CA ALA A 80 -16.23 2.83 22.68
C ALA A 80 -16.27 4.09 21.77
N ASP A 81 -15.45 5.08 22.05
CA ASP A 81 -15.28 6.28 21.22
C ASP A 81 -14.75 5.95 19.84
N LEU A 82 -13.71 5.11 19.74
CA LEU A 82 -13.19 4.65 18.46
C LEU A 82 -14.27 3.92 17.64
N LYS A 83 -15.05 3.03 18.26
CA LYS A 83 -16.15 2.31 17.59
C LYS A 83 -17.21 3.28 17.06
N ARG A 84 -17.60 4.28 17.85
CA ARG A 84 -18.54 5.34 17.42
C ARG A 84 -17.96 6.17 16.28
N GLY A 85 -16.70 6.58 16.38
CA GLY A 85 -16.00 7.34 15.35
C GLY A 85 -15.95 6.58 14.02
N ILE A 86 -15.63 5.28 14.04
CA ILE A 86 -15.55 4.45 12.83
C ILE A 86 -16.93 4.35 12.17
N LYS A 87 -17.99 4.17 12.98
CA LYS A 87 -19.35 4.09 12.47
C LYS A 87 -19.75 5.39 11.77
N ARG A 88 -19.52 6.54 12.42
CA ARG A 88 -19.83 7.87 11.86
C ARG A 88 -19.07 8.11 10.56
N ALA A 89 -17.75 7.93 10.56
CA ALA A 89 -16.94 8.19 9.37
C ALA A 89 -17.32 7.30 8.17
N LYS A 90 -17.66 6.03 8.42
CA LYS A 90 -18.19 5.14 7.38
C LYS A 90 -19.54 5.61 6.85
N THR A 91 -20.44 6.05 7.71
CA THR A 91 -21.76 6.59 7.32
C THR A 91 -21.61 7.87 6.52
N ASP A 92 -20.78 8.81 6.96
CA ASP A 92 -20.55 10.08 6.26
C ASP A 92 -19.94 9.84 4.88
N TYR A 93 -18.98 8.91 4.78
CA TYR A 93 -18.39 8.53 3.50
C TYR A 93 -19.40 7.84 2.59
N LYS A 94 -20.26 6.97 3.13
CA LYS A 94 -21.35 6.34 2.37
C LYS A 94 -22.28 7.41 1.79
N GLY A 95 -22.72 8.38 2.60
CA GLY A 95 -23.58 9.48 2.15
C GLY A 95 -22.94 10.30 1.03
N LYS A 96 -21.66 10.68 1.19
CA LYS A 96 -20.90 11.37 0.12
C LYS A 96 -20.93 10.59 -1.19
N ILE A 97 -20.69 9.29 -1.14
CA ILE A 97 -20.68 8.43 -2.33
C ILE A 97 -22.07 8.36 -2.98
N GLU A 98 -23.13 8.22 -2.18
CA GLU A 98 -24.52 8.24 -2.66
C GLU A 98 -24.86 9.59 -3.33
N ASP A 99 -24.46 10.71 -2.72
CA ASP A 99 -24.62 12.05 -3.29
C ASP A 99 -23.84 12.21 -4.61
N PHE A 100 -22.60 11.69 -4.69
CA PHE A 100 -21.80 11.71 -5.92
C PHE A 100 -22.44 10.92 -7.06
N PHE A 101 -23.05 9.76 -6.77
CA PHE A 101 -23.80 9.00 -7.76
C PHE A 101 -25.05 9.74 -8.24
N GLN A 102 -25.74 10.46 -7.35
CA GLN A 102 -26.92 11.23 -7.69
C GLN A 102 -26.58 12.52 -8.49
N ALA A 103 -25.41 13.11 -8.25
CA ALA A 103 -24.95 14.36 -8.87
C ALA A 103 -24.26 14.17 -10.24
N GLY A 104 -24.16 12.95 -10.77
CA GLY A 104 -23.66 12.68 -12.13
C GLY A 104 -22.17 12.98 -12.37
N THR A 105 -21.38 13.25 -11.32
CA THR A 105 -19.94 13.55 -11.46
C THR A 105 -19.12 12.30 -11.18
N ILE A 106 -18.64 11.64 -12.25
CA ILE A 106 -17.80 10.44 -12.14
C ILE A 106 -16.33 10.87 -12.10
N VAL A 107 -15.79 11.00 -10.89
CA VAL A 107 -14.35 10.81 -10.67
C VAL A 107 -14.21 9.71 -9.62
N LEU A 108 -14.35 8.46 -10.07
CA LEU A 108 -13.96 7.31 -9.26
C LEU A 108 -12.44 7.24 -9.30
N ASP A 109 -11.79 7.84 -8.30
CA ASP A 109 -10.44 7.44 -7.94
C ASP A 109 -10.50 5.96 -7.51
N ASN A 110 -10.32 5.08 -8.49
CA ASN A 110 -10.27 3.62 -8.45
C ASN A 110 -11.61 2.86 -8.62
N PRO A 111 -12.04 2.60 -9.86
CA PRO A 111 -13.20 1.74 -10.17
C PRO A 111 -12.99 0.25 -9.88
N ASN A 112 -11.80 -0.18 -9.41
CA ASN A 112 -11.49 -1.58 -9.10
C ASN A 112 -11.35 -1.84 -7.58
N ALA A 113 -11.64 -0.85 -6.74
CA ALA A 113 -11.60 -1.02 -5.30
C ALA A 113 -12.87 -1.70 -4.79
N GLN A 114 -12.86 -3.03 -4.77
CA GLN A 114 -13.92 -3.84 -4.21
C GLN A 114 -13.91 -3.72 -2.67
N TYR A 115 -14.45 -2.62 -2.13
CA TYR A 115 -14.63 -2.46 -0.70
C TYR A 115 -15.80 -3.34 -0.23
N ARG A 116 -15.51 -4.62 0.06
CA ARG A 116 -16.41 -5.42 0.88
C ARG A 116 -16.46 -4.80 2.27
N ILE A 117 -17.55 -4.10 2.56
CA ILE A 117 -17.87 -3.62 3.92
C ILE A 117 -18.24 -4.86 4.73
N TYR A 118 -17.24 -5.55 5.29
CA TYR A 118 -17.50 -6.53 6.33
C TYR A 118 -17.94 -5.75 7.58
N PHE A 119 -19.23 -5.82 7.89
CA PHE A 119 -19.72 -5.57 9.24
C PHE A 119 -19.30 -6.76 10.08
N THR A 120 -18.09 -6.75 10.64
CA THR A 120 -17.74 -7.69 11.68
C THR A 120 -18.55 -7.30 12.90
N SER A 121 -19.67 -8.01 13.11
CA SER A 121 -20.26 -8.14 14.44
C SER A 121 -19.17 -8.76 15.30
N GLU A 122 -18.50 -7.92 16.07
CA GLU A 122 -17.53 -8.33 17.07
C GLU A 122 -18.33 -9.13 18.10
N LYS A 123 -18.30 -10.46 17.96
CA LYS A 123 -18.89 -11.36 18.93
C LYS A 123 -18.29 -11.04 20.29
N ASP A 124 -19.15 -10.87 21.29
CA ASP A 124 -18.77 -10.89 22.70
C ASP A 124 -18.04 -12.21 22.97
N GLY A 125 -16.71 -12.16 22.95
CA GLY A 125 -15.83 -13.24 23.35
C GLY A 125 -15.18 -12.83 24.66
N ASN A 126 -15.89 -13.10 25.77
CA ASN A 126 -15.25 -13.33 27.05
C ASN A 126 -14.23 -14.45 26.84
N GLN A 127 -12.96 -14.10 26.69
CA GLN A 127 -11.85 -15.02 26.87
C GLN A 127 -11.01 -14.42 27.99
N GLU A 128 -11.20 -14.96 29.20
CA GLU A 128 -10.24 -14.83 30.29
C GLU A 128 -8.85 -15.26 29.77
N LEU A 129 -7.84 -14.45 30.02
CA LEU A 129 -6.44 -14.79 29.82
C LEU A 129 -5.78 -14.85 31.21
N PRO A 130 -4.86 -15.81 31.42
CA PRO A 130 -4.18 -16.04 32.70
C PRO A 130 -3.27 -14.87 33.11
#